data_AF-A0A401RF52-F1
#
_entry.id   AF-A0A401RF52-F1
#
_cell.length_a   1.000
_cell.length_b   1.000
_cell.length_c   1.000
_cell.angle_alpha   90.00
_cell.angle_beta   90.00
_cell.angle_gamma   90.00
#
_symmetry.space_group_name_H-M   'P 1'
#
loop_
_entity.id
_entity.type
_entity.pdbx_description
1 polymer ?
#
loop_
_entity_poly.entity_id
_entity_poly.type
_entity_poly.pdbx_seq_one_letter_code
_entity_poly.pdbx_strand_id
1 'polypeptide(L)'
;MGDGAIELGVATGAECGLSFIPKPSVWTSSQCLTPRVSSWKTTEWSMCSVTCGRGQQTRSVYCTLSEPGQVEVVRDDSECAAVTVKPLTHQACNQLQCASWRTTDWTECSVSCGEGVQTRSVSCVLESGGQLPDFVCLAQTKPPAVRVCLLNSCTDNFSWYIGAWSACSVTCGEGIQNRPVSCMSHSGGKVPDFACSAQVKPSSTQSCVPDDCSEFFSWHVGVWGL
;
A
#
# COMPACT_ATOMS: atom_id res chain seq x y z
N MET A 1 25.21 2.73 82.33
CA MET A 1 24.48 1.58 81.76
C MET A 1 23.67 2.10 80.60
N GLY A 2 23.86 1.57 79.39
CA GLY A 2 23.10 2.02 78.23
C GLY A 2 23.68 1.51 76.91
N ASP A 3 23.80 0.20 76.80
CA ASP A 3 23.97 -0.51 75.52
C ASP A 3 22.62 -0.59 74.77
N GLY A 4 22.67 -0.55 73.43
CA GLY A 4 21.90 -1.49 72.59
C GLY A 4 20.52 -1.10 72.04
N ALA A 5 20.52 -0.66 70.77
CA ALA A 5 19.76 -1.16 69.60
C ALA A 5 18.20 -1.27 69.54
N ILE A 6 17.66 -0.63 68.48
CA ILE A 6 16.67 -1.04 67.45
C ILE A 6 15.41 -1.83 67.86
N GLU A 7 14.21 -1.29 67.52
CA GLU A 7 13.16 -2.09 66.85
C GLU A 7 12.22 -1.21 65.99
N LEU A 8 11.98 -1.67 64.76
CA LEU A 8 11.00 -1.15 63.80
C LEU A 8 9.67 -1.90 64.03
N GLY A 9 8.60 -1.17 64.33
CA GLY A 9 7.24 -1.72 64.43
C GLY A 9 6.26 -0.95 63.55
N VAL A 10 5.88 -1.53 62.41
CA VAL A 10 4.78 -1.06 61.56
C VAL A 10 3.47 -1.63 62.13
N ALA A 11 2.51 -0.76 62.44
CA ALA A 11 1.12 -1.15 62.63
C ALA A 11 0.22 -0.15 61.90
N THR A 12 -0.09 -0.46 60.65
CA THR A 12 -1.12 0.23 59.86
C THR A 12 -2.49 -0.16 60.42
N GLY A 13 -3.06 0.72 61.24
CA GLY A 13 -4.44 0.60 61.73
C GLY A 13 -5.44 0.81 60.60
N ALA A 14 -6.37 -0.14 60.41
CA ALA A 14 -7.61 0.10 59.68
C ALA A 14 -8.66 0.55 60.71
N GLU A 15 -8.97 1.84 60.68
CA GLU A 15 -10.00 2.46 61.50
C GLU A 15 -11.40 2.13 60.93
N CYS A 16 -12.22 1.39 61.69
CA CYS A 16 -13.65 1.29 61.44
C CYS A 16 -14.35 2.47 62.13
N GLY A 17 -14.52 3.57 61.41
CA GLY A 17 -15.29 4.72 61.88
C GLY A 17 -16.76 4.62 61.52
N LEU A 18 -17.65 4.57 62.52
CA LEU A 18 -18.99 5.20 62.51
C LEU A 18 -19.48 5.39 63.97
N SER A 19 -19.25 6.61 64.47
CA SER A 19 -20.11 7.44 65.34
C SER A 19 -20.96 6.81 66.48
N PHE A 20 -20.48 7.02 67.71
CA PHE A 20 -21.16 7.40 68.98
C PHE A 20 -22.36 6.59 69.53
N ILE A 21 -22.17 5.94 70.71
CA ILE A 21 -23.01 5.88 71.97
C ILE A 21 -22.48 4.73 72.89
N PRO A 22 -22.56 4.82 74.25
CA PRO A 22 -21.53 4.28 75.17
C PRO A 22 -21.76 2.84 75.68
N LYS A 23 -20.68 2.26 76.23
CA LYS A 23 -20.57 0.90 76.77
C LYS A 23 -21.67 0.57 77.82
N PRO A 24 -22.14 -0.69 77.81
CA PRO A 24 -21.99 -1.49 79.01
C PRO A 24 -21.29 -2.83 78.73
N SER A 25 -20.37 -3.12 79.65
CA SER A 25 -19.93 -4.44 80.14
C SER A 25 -20.24 -5.70 79.30
N VAL A 26 -19.15 -6.37 78.93
CA VAL A 26 -19.04 -7.73 78.37
C VAL A 26 -19.44 -7.83 76.90
N TRP A 27 -18.48 -7.54 76.02
CA TRP A 27 -18.43 -8.17 74.71
C TRP A 27 -17.28 -9.17 74.73
N THR A 28 -17.64 -10.44 74.75
CA THR A 28 -16.78 -11.56 74.38
C THR A 28 -16.07 -11.25 73.07
N SER A 29 -14.79 -11.60 73.00
CA SER A 29 -13.99 -11.61 71.78
C SER A 29 -14.62 -12.55 70.75
N SER A 30 -15.56 -12.06 69.96
CA SER A 30 -16.07 -12.80 68.82
C SER A 30 -16.76 -11.85 67.85
N GLN A 31 -16.25 -11.89 66.61
CA GLN A 31 -16.90 -11.43 65.39
C GLN A 31 -16.71 -9.95 65.04
N CYS A 32 -15.47 -9.59 64.70
CA CYS A 32 -15.32 -8.84 63.44
C CYS A 32 -15.78 -9.81 62.33
N LEU A 33 -17.08 -9.80 61.99
CA LEU A 33 -17.54 -10.42 60.76
C LEU A 33 -16.80 -9.69 59.65
N THR A 34 -15.83 -10.37 59.06
CA THR A 34 -15.19 -9.91 57.83
C THR A 34 -16.30 -9.60 56.83
N PRO A 35 -16.36 -8.39 56.25
CA PRO A 35 -17.46 -8.04 55.36
C PRO A 35 -17.40 -8.96 54.15
N ARG A 36 -18.45 -9.77 53.96
CA ARG A 36 -18.66 -10.51 52.72
C ARG A 36 -19.05 -9.49 51.66
N VAL A 37 -18.25 -9.37 50.61
CA VAL A 37 -18.49 -8.37 49.56
C VAL A 37 -18.88 -9.11 48.30
N SER A 38 -20.11 -8.90 47.83
CA SER A 38 -20.54 -9.30 46.49
C SER A 38 -20.08 -8.23 45.50
N SER A 39 -19.42 -8.64 44.42
CA SER A 39 -18.95 -7.73 43.38
C SER A 39 -19.02 -8.35 41.99
N TRP A 40 -19.28 -7.51 41.00
CA TRP A 40 -19.22 -7.91 39.60
C TRP A 40 -17.78 -8.12 39.17
N LYS A 41 -17.50 -9.29 38.60
CA LYS A 41 -16.24 -9.58 37.93
C LYS A 41 -16.46 -9.62 36.43
N THR A 42 -15.46 -9.16 35.69
CA THR A 42 -15.49 -9.11 34.24
C THR A 42 -14.27 -9.80 33.66
N THR A 43 -14.46 -10.54 32.57
CA THR A 43 -13.33 -11.01 31.76
C THR A 43 -12.77 -9.88 30.90
N GLU A 44 -11.62 -10.14 30.27
CA GLU A 44 -11.15 -9.35 29.16
C GLU A 44 -12.18 -9.33 28.01
N TRP A 45 -12.14 -8.27 27.22
CA TRP A 45 -12.96 -8.14 26.02
C TRP A 45 -12.48 -9.11 24.92
N SER A 46 -13.44 -9.65 24.16
CA SER A 46 -13.17 -10.40 22.95
C SER A 46 -12.49 -9.52 21.90
N MET A 47 -11.92 -10.15 20.87
CA MET A 47 -11.59 -9.42 19.65
C MET A 47 -12.83 -8.75 19.07
N CYS A 48 -12.64 -7.62 18.38
CA CYS A 48 -13.72 -6.93 17.70
C CYS A 48 -14.32 -7.83 16.61
N SER A 49 -15.64 -7.82 16.46
CA SER A 49 -16.37 -8.62 15.47
C SER A 49 -15.97 -8.33 14.01
N VAL A 50 -15.35 -7.17 13.76
CA VAL A 50 -14.87 -6.72 12.45
C VAL A 50 -13.50 -6.07 12.62
N THR A 51 -12.71 -6.01 11.56
CA THR A 51 -11.39 -5.34 11.56
C THR A 51 -11.46 -3.85 11.21
N CYS A 52 -12.56 -3.41 10.61
CA CYS A 52 -12.86 -2.00 10.32
C CYS A 52 -14.36 -1.76 10.41
N GLY A 53 -14.79 -0.51 10.53
CA GLY A 53 -16.20 -0.17 10.61
C GLY A 53 -16.83 -0.60 11.94
N ARG A 54 -18.11 -0.31 12.08
CA ARG A 54 -18.84 -0.43 13.35
C ARG A 54 -18.94 -1.89 13.81
N GLY A 55 -18.02 -2.29 14.68
CA GLY A 55 -17.97 -3.59 15.32
C GLY A 55 -18.49 -3.60 16.74
N GLN A 56 -18.58 -4.80 17.30
CA GLN A 56 -18.90 -5.03 18.70
C GLN A 56 -17.93 -6.06 19.28
N GLN A 57 -17.50 -5.82 20.51
CA GLN A 57 -16.76 -6.80 21.31
C GLN A 57 -17.60 -7.18 22.52
N THR A 58 -17.38 -8.41 23.00
CA THR A 58 -18.19 -9.03 24.06
C THR A 58 -17.29 -9.43 25.22
N ARG A 59 -17.82 -9.44 26.44
CA ARG A 59 -17.13 -9.98 27.61
C ARG A 59 -18.11 -10.68 28.54
N SER A 60 -17.61 -11.60 29.34
CA SER A 60 -18.40 -12.24 30.38
C SER A 60 -18.41 -11.38 31.64
N VAL A 61 -19.58 -11.28 32.27
CA VAL A 61 -19.81 -10.55 33.51
C VAL A 61 -20.55 -11.49 34.46
N TYR A 62 -19.95 -11.77 35.62
CA TYR A 62 -20.48 -12.72 36.59
C TYR A 62 -20.32 -12.17 38.02
N CYS A 63 -21.26 -12.54 38.89
CA CYS A 63 -21.24 -12.12 40.30
C CYS A 63 -20.33 -13.04 41.11
N THR A 64 -19.48 -12.48 41.97
CA THR A 64 -18.67 -13.25 42.93
C THR A 64 -18.79 -12.72 44.34
N LEU A 65 -18.73 -13.62 45.31
CA LEU A 65 -18.61 -13.31 46.72
C LEU A 65 -17.15 -13.50 47.16
N SER A 66 -16.56 -12.47 47.74
CA SER A 66 -15.19 -12.50 48.26
C SER A 66 -15.21 -12.51 49.80
N GLU A 67 -14.51 -13.47 50.40
CA GLU A 67 -14.33 -13.60 51.85
C GLU A 67 -12.82 -13.66 52.19
N PRO A 68 -12.36 -13.01 53.29
CA PRO A 68 -10.94 -13.00 53.62
C PRO A 68 -10.39 -14.40 53.86
N GLY A 69 -9.32 -14.74 53.14
CA GLY A 69 -8.65 -16.04 53.22
C GLY A 69 -9.33 -17.17 52.45
N GLN A 70 -10.39 -16.89 51.69
CA GLN A 70 -11.07 -17.88 50.84
C GLN A 70 -11.02 -17.49 49.36
N VAL A 71 -11.24 -18.49 48.51
CA VAL A 71 -11.34 -18.32 47.05
C VAL A 71 -12.67 -17.63 46.73
N GLU A 72 -12.64 -16.69 45.79
CA GLU A 72 -13.85 -16.02 45.30
C GLU A 72 -14.82 -17.04 44.70
N VAL A 73 -16.09 -17.02 45.13
CA VAL A 73 -17.09 -17.99 44.68
C VAL A 73 -18.13 -17.32 43.81
N VAL A 74 -18.42 -17.90 42.64
CA VAL A 74 -19.46 -17.41 41.73
C VAL A 74 -20.85 -17.57 42.38
N ARG A 75 -21.69 -16.55 42.24
CA ARG A 75 -23.04 -16.46 42.80
C ARG A 75 -24.05 -16.04 41.74
N ASP A 76 -25.32 -16.09 42.13
CA ASP A 76 -26.40 -15.59 41.29
C ASP A 76 -26.27 -14.08 41.09
N ASP A 77 -26.60 -13.62 39.88
CA ASP A 77 -26.49 -12.23 39.48
C ASP A 77 -27.34 -11.28 40.37
N SER A 78 -28.42 -11.78 40.97
CA SER A 78 -29.29 -10.99 41.85
C SER A 78 -28.57 -10.44 43.09
N GLU A 79 -27.58 -11.16 43.64
CA GLU A 79 -26.82 -10.71 44.81
C GLU A 79 -25.98 -9.47 44.53
N CYS A 80 -25.37 -9.40 43.35
CA CYS A 80 -24.61 -8.22 42.94
C CYS A 80 -25.54 -7.11 42.40
N ALA A 81 -26.64 -7.47 41.73
CA ALA A 81 -27.61 -6.52 41.19
C ALA A 81 -28.33 -5.71 42.29
N ALA A 82 -28.47 -6.28 43.49
CA ALA A 82 -29.03 -5.60 44.65
C ALA A 82 -28.12 -4.46 45.17
N VAL A 83 -26.81 -4.53 44.89
CA VAL A 83 -25.81 -3.59 45.43
C VAL A 83 -25.36 -2.60 44.35
N THR A 84 -25.09 -3.08 43.13
CA THR A 84 -24.52 -2.27 42.05
C THR A 84 -25.05 -2.69 40.68
N VAL A 85 -25.01 -1.76 39.73
CA VAL A 85 -25.46 -2.00 38.35
C VAL A 85 -24.52 -2.99 37.64
N LYS A 86 -25.11 -3.99 36.96
CA LYS A 86 -24.35 -4.95 36.16
C LYS A 86 -23.57 -4.24 35.04
N PRO A 87 -22.25 -4.45 34.95
CA PRO A 87 -21.44 -3.90 33.86
C PRO A 87 -21.93 -4.32 32.47
N LEU A 88 -21.62 -3.51 31.46
CA LEU A 88 -21.91 -3.84 30.07
C LEU A 88 -21.19 -5.14 29.65
N THR A 89 -21.94 -6.04 29.01
CA THR A 89 -21.44 -7.26 28.38
C THR A 89 -20.97 -7.02 26.94
N HIS A 90 -21.27 -5.85 26.38
CA HIS A 90 -20.98 -5.47 25.01
C HIS A 90 -20.53 -4.02 24.91
N GLN A 91 -19.58 -3.74 24.02
CA GLN A 91 -19.22 -2.37 23.67
C GLN A 91 -18.85 -2.25 22.19
N ALA A 92 -19.04 -1.05 21.64
CA ALA A 92 -18.64 -0.74 20.28
C ALA A 92 -17.11 -0.79 20.13
N CYS A 93 -16.64 -1.22 18.96
CA CYS A 93 -15.24 -1.19 18.56
C CYS A 93 -15.11 -0.79 17.09
N ASN A 94 -13.90 -0.40 16.68
CA ASN A 94 -13.55 -0.01 15.30
C ASN A 94 -14.45 1.09 14.70
N GLN A 95 -14.56 2.23 15.37
CA GLN A 95 -15.50 3.29 14.94
C GLN A 95 -15.15 3.99 13.60
N LEU A 96 -13.99 3.71 13.01
CA LEU A 96 -13.56 4.26 11.72
C LEU A 96 -14.23 3.54 10.55
N GLN A 97 -14.70 4.30 9.56
CA GLN A 97 -15.25 3.75 8.31
C GLN A 97 -14.23 2.84 7.62
N CYS A 98 -14.73 1.77 6.99
CA CYS A 98 -13.88 0.88 6.22
C CYS A 98 -13.32 1.59 4.99
N ALA A 99 -12.03 1.36 4.74
CA ALA A 99 -11.35 1.78 3.54
C ALA A 99 -10.84 0.55 2.78
N SER A 100 -10.78 0.64 1.46
CA SER A 100 -10.28 -0.43 0.61
C SER A 100 -9.48 0.12 -0.57
N TRP A 101 -8.61 -0.71 -1.13
CA TRP A 101 -7.89 -0.36 -2.36
C TRP A 101 -8.86 -0.35 -3.54
N ARG A 102 -8.90 0.78 -4.26
CA ARG A 102 -9.60 0.91 -5.53
C ARG A 102 -8.59 1.10 -6.65
N THR A 103 -8.89 0.51 -7.80
CA THR A 103 -8.07 0.62 -9.00
C THR A 103 -8.86 1.17 -10.16
N THR A 104 -8.24 1.96 -11.02
CA THR A 104 -8.78 2.25 -12.35
C THR A 104 -8.56 1.07 -13.30
N ASP A 105 -9.13 1.18 -14.50
CA ASP A 105 -8.73 0.35 -15.62
C ASP A 105 -7.25 0.57 -15.98
N TRP A 106 -6.68 -0.43 -16.63
CA TRP A 106 -5.33 -0.38 -17.15
C TRP A 106 -5.25 0.59 -18.34
N THR A 107 -4.15 1.33 -18.44
CA THR A 107 -3.80 2.09 -19.64
C THR A 107 -3.58 1.14 -20.83
N GLU A 108 -3.54 1.70 -22.04
CA GLU A 108 -2.98 1.01 -23.19
C GLU A 108 -1.53 0.57 -22.94
N CYS A 109 -1.08 -0.41 -23.70
CA CYS A 109 0.29 -0.93 -23.63
C CYS A 109 1.27 0.17 -24.07
N SER A 110 2.41 0.30 -23.38
CA SER A 110 3.43 1.31 -23.69
C SER A 110 4.07 1.14 -25.08
N VAL A 111 3.85 0.01 -25.73
CA VAL A 111 4.37 -0.36 -27.04
C VAL A 111 3.23 -0.87 -27.93
N SER A 112 3.44 -0.83 -29.25
CA SER A 112 2.50 -1.38 -30.24
C SER A 112 2.84 -2.81 -30.70
N CYS A 113 3.95 -3.38 -30.23
CA CYS A 113 4.41 -4.75 -30.49
C CYS A 113 5.38 -5.21 -29.40
N GLY A 114 5.56 -6.52 -29.25
CA GLY A 114 6.50 -7.10 -28.30
C GLY A 114 6.09 -6.90 -26.85
N GLU A 115 7.08 -6.84 -25.96
CA GLU A 115 6.90 -6.66 -24.52
C GLU A 115 6.84 -5.19 -24.15
N GLY A 116 5.82 -4.80 -23.39
CA GLY A 116 5.68 -3.46 -22.83
C GLY A 116 5.02 -3.48 -21.47
N VAL A 117 4.59 -2.29 -21.03
CA VAL A 117 4.05 -2.08 -19.70
C VAL A 117 2.71 -1.36 -19.77
N GLN A 118 1.76 -1.80 -18.95
CA GLN A 118 0.52 -1.09 -18.64
C GLN A 118 0.57 -0.57 -17.21
N THR A 119 0.00 0.61 -16.99
CA THR A 119 -0.10 1.22 -15.66
C THR A 119 -1.57 1.46 -15.31
N ARG A 120 -1.86 1.60 -14.02
CA ARG A 120 -3.18 2.03 -13.52
C ARG A 120 -3.01 2.78 -12.22
N SER A 121 -3.98 3.61 -11.86
CA SER A 121 -3.98 4.24 -10.54
C SER A 121 -4.51 3.27 -9.48
N VAL A 122 -3.87 3.27 -8.33
CA VAL A 122 -4.26 2.49 -7.14
C VAL A 122 -4.33 3.45 -5.98
N SER A 123 -5.51 3.65 -5.40
CA SER A 123 -5.72 4.57 -4.29
C SER A 123 -6.54 3.91 -3.17
N CYS A 124 -6.23 4.27 -1.93
CA CYS A 124 -7.04 3.89 -0.79
C CYS A 124 -8.28 4.79 -0.75
N VAL A 125 -9.47 4.19 -0.70
CA VAL A 125 -10.73 4.94 -0.70
C VAL A 125 -11.64 4.48 0.42
N LEU A 126 -12.43 5.41 0.94
CA LEU A 126 -13.59 5.11 1.78
C LEU A 126 -14.68 4.45 0.95
N GLU A 127 -15.56 3.72 1.62
CA GLU A 127 -16.80 3.21 1.02
C GLU A 127 -17.67 4.32 0.42
N SER A 128 -17.60 5.52 0.98
CA SER A 128 -18.27 6.74 0.46
C SER A 128 -17.60 7.35 -0.78
N GLY A 129 -16.47 6.80 -1.24
CA GLY A 129 -15.73 7.25 -2.43
C GLY A 129 -14.66 8.31 -2.18
N GLY A 130 -14.49 8.79 -0.94
CA GLY A 130 -13.42 9.73 -0.60
C GLY A 130 -12.04 9.08 -0.63
N GLN A 131 -11.07 9.71 -1.31
CA GLN A 131 -9.69 9.23 -1.33
C GLN A 131 -8.99 9.50 0.01
N LEU A 132 -8.29 8.49 0.51
CA LEU A 132 -7.54 8.51 1.75
C LEU A 132 -6.04 8.30 1.51
N PRO A 133 -5.19 8.64 2.49
CA PRO A 133 -3.79 8.24 2.47
C PRO A 133 -3.63 6.70 2.46
N ASP A 134 -2.62 6.22 1.73
CA ASP A 134 -2.31 4.80 1.58
C ASP A 134 -2.14 4.04 2.90
N PHE A 135 -1.64 4.71 3.95
CA PHE A 135 -1.39 4.06 5.24
C PHE A 135 -2.65 3.47 5.87
N VAL A 136 -3.83 3.99 5.52
CA VAL A 136 -5.13 3.50 6.03
C VAL A 136 -5.45 2.10 5.50
N CYS A 137 -5.02 1.79 4.27
CA CYS A 137 -5.28 0.50 3.63
C CYS A 137 -4.11 -0.50 3.78
N LEU A 138 -3.06 -0.20 4.55
CA LEU A 138 -1.87 -1.06 4.68
C LEU A 138 -2.14 -2.45 5.26
N ALA A 139 -3.23 -2.61 6.01
CA ALA A 139 -3.66 -3.92 6.50
C ALA A 139 -4.11 -4.86 5.36
N GLN A 140 -4.38 -4.32 4.17
CA GLN A 140 -4.75 -5.07 2.97
C GLN A 140 -3.60 -5.08 1.96
N THR A 141 -3.49 -6.16 1.18
CA THR A 141 -2.51 -6.25 0.11
C THR A 141 -2.76 -5.19 -0.96
N LYS A 142 -1.81 -4.29 -1.17
CA LYS A 142 -1.89 -3.25 -2.19
C LYS A 142 -1.87 -3.88 -3.60
N PRO A 143 -2.88 -3.65 -4.45
CA PRO A 143 -2.88 -4.13 -5.82
C PRO A 143 -1.71 -3.57 -6.64
N PRO A 144 -1.21 -4.32 -7.64
CA PRO A 144 -0.15 -3.81 -8.51
C PRO A 144 -0.63 -2.62 -9.33
N ALA A 145 0.19 -1.57 -9.38
CA ALA A 145 -0.04 -0.39 -10.22
C ALA A 145 0.54 -0.55 -11.64
N VAL A 146 1.35 -1.59 -11.85
CA VAL A 146 2.10 -1.83 -13.09
C VAL A 146 2.00 -3.31 -13.43
N ARG A 147 1.81 -3.63 -14.72
CA ARG A 147 1.89 -5.00 -15.25
C ARG A 147 2.54 -5.03 -16.62
N VAL A 148 3.10 -6.18 -16.97
CA VAL A 148 3.64 -6.43 -18.31
C VAL A 148 2.49 -6.73 -19.29
N CYS A 149 2.55 -6.18 -20.50
CA CYS A 149 1.71 -6.53 -21.63
C CYS A 149 2.56 -7.17 -22.74
N LEU A 150 2.07 -8.25 -23.32
CA LEU A 150 2.73 -8.95 -24.42
C LEU A 150 1.86 -8.81 -25.67
N LEU A 151 2.43 -8.18 -26.69
CA LEU A 151 1.84 -8.01 -28.02
C LEU A 151 2.59 -8.88 -29.04
N ASN A 152 2.06 -8.94 -30.27
CA ASN A 152 2.70 -9.66 -31.38
C ASN A 152 4.14 -9.18 -31.61
N SER A 153 5.00 -10.04 -32.15
CA SER A 153 6.40 -9.69 -32.37
C SER A 153 6.54 -8.45 -33.25
N CYS A 154 7.51 -7.59 -32.94
CA CYS A 154 7.75 -6.39 -33.75
C CYS A 154 8.22 -6.72 -35.17
N THR A 155 8.89 -7.87 -35.33
CA THR A 155 9.31 -8.41 -36.62
C THR A 155 8.14 -8.82 -37.52
N ASP A 156 6.99 -9.21 -36.96
CA ASP A 156 5.84 -9.65 -37.75
C ASP A 156 4.93 -8.49 -38.20
N ASN A 157 5.04 -7.32 -37.57
CA ASN A 157 4.07 -6.23 -37.70
C ASN A 157 4.63 -4.96 -38.39
N PHE A 158 5.96 -4.78 -38.32
CA PHE A 158 6.64 -3.59 -38.83
C PHE A 158 7.86 -3.98 -39.66
N SER A 159 8.08 -3.25 -40.76
CA SER A 159 9.24 -3.45 -41.63
C SER A 159 9.78 -2.14 -42.18
N TRP A 160 11.08 -2.11 -42.44
CA TRP A 160 11.73 -0.96 -43.09
C TRP A 160 11.29 -0.86 -44.56
N TYR A 161 10.61 0.22 -44.90
CA TYR A 161 10.44 0.62 -46.29
C TYR A 161 11.73 1.24 -46.82
N ILE A 162 12.17 0.75 -47.98
CA ILE A 162 13.38 1.19 -48.67
C ILE A 162 12.95 1.75 -50.02
N GLY A 163 13.00 3.07 -50.18
CA GLY A 163 12.70 3.70 -51.46
C GLY A 163 13.85 3.65 -52.45
N ALA A 164 13.58 4.15 -53.66
CA ALA A 164 14.59 4.30 -54.71
C ALA A 164 15.66 5.32 -54.32
N TRP A 165 16.86 5.13 -54.86
CA TRP A 165 17.94 6.11 -54.77
C TRP A 165 17.62 7.35 -55.60
N SER A 166 18.04 8.51 -55.10
CA SER A 166 18.08 9.76 -55.86
C SER A 166 19.11 9.68 -56.98
N ALA A 167 19.06 10.63 -57.92
CA ALA A 167 20.19 10.87 -58.80
C ALA A 167 21.46 11.13 -57.97
N CYS A 168 22.62 10.82 -58.57
CA CYS A 168 23.91 11.13 -57.98
C CYS A 168 24.05 12.65 -57.85
N SER A 169 24.69 13.12 -56.77
CA SER A 169 24.94 14.55 -56.53
C SER A 169 25.81 15.21 -57.61
N VAL A 170 26.51 14.40 -58.40
CA VAL A 170 27.37 14.81 -59.51
C VAL A 170 26.94 14.08 -60.77
N THR A 171 27.26 14.66 -61.93
CA THR A 171 27.07 14.03 -63.24
C THR A 171 28.33 13.31 -63.73
N CYS A 172 29.47 13.51 -63.08
CA CYS A 172 30.74 12.86 -63.35
C CYS A 172 31.58 12.78 -62.06
N GLY A 173 32.48 11.79 -61.93
CA GLY A 173 33.38 11.66 -60.76
C GLY A 173 32.70 11.17 -59.47
N GLU A 174 33.33 11.34 -58.30
CA GLU A 174 32.77 10.83 -57.04
C GLU A 174 31.65 11.73 -56.48
N GLY A 175 30.51 11.12 -56.12
CA GLY A 175 29.38 11.78 -55.49
C GLY A 175 28.61 10.89 -54.53
N ILE A 176 27.46 11.39 -54.10
CA ILE A 176 26.59 10.74 -53.11
C ILE A 176 25.15 10.71 -53.63
N GLN A 177 24.43 9.64 -53.32
CA GLN A 177 22.99 9.54 -53.53
C GLN A 177 22.27 9.17 -52.23
N ASN A 178 21.04 9.64 -52.09
CA ASN A 178 20.20 9.43 -50.90
C ASN A 178 18.94 8.64 -51.26
N ARG A 179 18.39 7.89 -50.32
CA ARG A 179 17.08 7.23 -50.47
C ARG A 179 16.23 7.40 -49.21
N PRO A 180 14.90 7.44 -49.33
CA PRO A 180 14.05 7.43 -48.16
C PRO A 180 14.06 6.05 -47.52
N VAL A 181 14.29 6.04 -46.20
CA VAL A 181 14.16 4.86 -45.34
C VAL A 181 13.17 5.23 -44.24
N SER A 182 12.10 4.46 -44.08
CA SER A 182 11.06 4.74 -43.08
C SER A 182 10.46 3.44 -42.55
N CYS A 183 10.20 3.38 -41.25
CA CYS A 183 9.50 2.25 -40.66
C CYS A 183 8.02 2.30 -41.05
N MET A 184 7.48 1.21 -41.59
CA MET A 184 6.08 1.11 -41.98
C MET A 184 5.40 -0.07 -41.30
N SER A 185 4.10 0.07 -41.04
CA SER A 185 3.25 -1.03 -40.59
C SER A 185 2.78 -1.87 -41.77
N HIS A 186 2.62 -3.18 -41.57
CA HIS A 186 2.03 -4.09 -42.56
C HIS A 186 0.58 -3.75 -42.90
N SER A 187 -0.16 -3.11 -41.99
CA SER A 187 -1.50 -2.57 -42.27
C SER A 187 -1.49 -1.26 -43.07
N GLY A 188 -0.29 -0.74 -43.39
CA GLY A 188 -0.08 0.51 -44.11
C GLY A 188 0.15 1.70 -43.18
N GLY A 189 1.03 2.61 -43.60
CA GLY A 189 1.32 3.85 -42.88
C GLY A 189 2.71 3.89 -42.24
N LYS A 190 3.28 5.11 -42.17
CA LYS A 190 4.56 5.38 -41.54
C LYS A 190 4.40 5.41 -40.02
N VAL A 191 5.24 4.67 -39.32
CA VAL A 191 5.30 4.62 -37.86
C VAL A 191 6.65 5.14 -37.35
N PRO A 192 6.81 5.44 -36.06
CA PRO A 192 8.09 5.83 -35.49
C PRO A 192 9.19 4.77 -35.68
N ASP A 193 10.43 5.21 -35.90
CA ASP A 193 11.59 4.32 -36.15
C ASP A 193 11.81 3.25 -35.07
N PHE A 194 11.43 3.52 -33.81
CA PHE A 194 11.58 2.55 -32.72
C PHE A 194 10.75 1.28 -32.94
N ALA A 195 9.68 1.34 -33.74
CA ALA A 195 8.85 0.18 -34.05
C ALA A 195 9.58 -0.88 -34.91
N CYS A 196 10.58 -0.46 -35.70
CA CYS A 196 11.43 -1.34 -36.50
C CYS A 196 12.81 -1.59 -35.84
N SER A 197 13.01 -1.19 -34.58
CA SER A 197 14.31 -1.27 -33.88
C SER A 197 14.86 -2.69 -33.73
N ALA A 198 13.98 -3.71 -33.82
CA ALA A 198 14.37 -5.11 -33.86
C ALA A 198 15.11 -5.51 -35.16
N GLN A 199 14.99 -4.71 -36.22
CA GLN A 199 15.65 -4.93 -37.52
C GLN A 199 16.75 -3.89 -37.73
N VAL A 200 17.83 -4.27 -38.43
CA VAL A 200 18.91 -3.34 -38.79
C VAL A 200 18.37 -2.26 -39.72
N LYS A 201 18.51 -0.99 -39.32
CA LYS A 201 18.11 0.16 -40.14
C LYS A 201 18.95 0.23 -41.43
N PRO A 202 18.33 0.15 -42.62
CA PRO A 202 19.06 0.27 -43.89
C PRO A 202 19.72 1.63 -44.05
N SER A 203 20.88 1.68 -44.72
CA SER A 203 21.54 2.97 -45.01
C SER A 203 20.65 3.87 -45.87
N SER A 204 20.55 5.14 -45.52
CA SER A 204 19.85 6.18 -46.30
C SER A 204 20.75 6.85 -47.34
N THR A 205 22.05 6.55 -47.35
CA THR A 205 23.06 7.27 -48.13
C THR A 205 24.10 6.28 -48.66
N GLN A 206 24.54 6.46 -49.90
CA GLN A 206 25.64 5.69 -50.49
C GLN A 206 26.44 6.53 -51.49
N SER A 207 27.69 6.13 -51.72
CA SER A 207 28.54 6.73 -52.77
C SER A 207 28.06 6.33 -54.18
N CYS A 208 28.32 7.20 -55.15
CA CYS A 208 28.12 6.96 -56.58
C CYS A 208 29.28 7.53 -57.37
N VAL A 209 29.64 6.87 -58.48
CA VAL A 209 30.66 7.36 -59.40
C VAL A 209 30.09 7.27 -60.81
N PRO A 210 29.55 8.37 -61.38
CA PRO A 210 29.15 8.44 -62.77
C PRO A 210 30.37 8.48 -63.71
N ASP A 211 30.17 8.87 -64.97
CA ASP A 211 31.21 8.93 -65.99
C ASP A 211 32.41 9.81 -65.59
N ASP A 212 33.54 9.62 -66.28
CA ASP A 212 34.76 10.37 -65.99
C ASP A 212 34.62 11.86 -66.39
N CYS A 213 35.04 12.77 -65.51
CA CYS A 213 34.91 14.21 -65.74
C CYS A 213 35.85 14.75 -66.83
N SER A 214 36.85 13.99 -67.29
CA SER A 214 37.78 14.43 -68.33
C SER A 214 37.10 14.63 -69.69
N GLU A 215 35.97 13.98 -69.94
CA GLU A 215 35.21 14.09 -71.19
C GLU A 215 34.41 15.41 -71.32
N PHE A 216 34.31 16.22 -70.24
CA PHE A 216 33.49 17.44 -70.21
C PHE A 216 34.27 18.76 -70.39
N PHE A 217 35.60 18.72 -70.41
CA PHE A 217 36.44 19.92 -70.56
C PHE A 217 37.16 19.93 -71.92
N SER A 218 36.60 20.64 -72.90
CA SER A 218 37.30 20.92 -74.17
C SER A 218 38.13 22.21 -74.05
N TRP A 219 39.45 22.09 -74.06
CA TRP A 219 40.35 23.24 -74.09
C TRP A 219 40.33 23.87 -75.49
N HIS A 220 39.97 25.16 -75.59
CA HIS A 220 40.18 25.94 -76.80
C HIS A 220 41.45 26.76 -76.66
N VAL A 221 42.43 26.51 -77.51
CA VAL A 221 43.63 27.35 -77.59
C VAL A 221 43.29 28.56 -78.46
N GLY A 222 43.09 29.72 -77.83
CA GLY A 222 42.99 31.00 -78.54
C GLY A 222 44.36 31.46 -79.01
N VAL A 223 44.43 32.04 -80.21
CA VAL A 223 45.65 32.68 -80.73
C VAL A 223 45.98 33.88 -79.82
N TRP A 224 47.14 33.83 -79.16
CA TRP A 224 47.66 34.98 -78.43
C TRP A 224 47.95 36.10 -79.44
N GLY A 225 47.24 37.22 -79.29
CA GLY A 225 47.37 38.39 -80.16
C GLY A 225 48.79 38.96 -80.18
N LEU A 226 49.16 39.46 -81.37
CA LEU A 226 50.44 39.99 -81.83
C LEU A 226 51.17 40.93 -80.86
#